data_AF-A0A0T0M9X0-F1
#
_entry.id   AF-A0A0T0M9X0-F1
#
_cell.length_a   1.000
_cell.length_b   1.000
_cell.length_c   1.000
_cell.angle_alpha   90.00
_cell.angle_beta   90.00
_cell.angle_gamma   90.00
#
_symmetry.space_group_name_H-M   'P 1'
#
loop_
_entity.id
_entity.type
_entity.pdbx_description
1 polymer ?
#
loop_
_entity_poly.entity_id
_entity_poly.type
_entity_poly.pdbx_seq_one_letter_code
_entity_poly.pdbx_strand_id
1 'polypeptide(L)'
;MLTLSCNSKSQDLTESGKGVTKINEKKMTVKIFNIPEYEKKLKANPDYIGYKTKENVEVKQNYMLDDQHFGGDYNPKYVIEYLHSEKFPDGFTDSYIFNKDGFLTEYERYFDDIETGIWKKYLEGKIVSQENKDINYPFSIDDVILFSKKNNGDLSKSGSFKRSYDDQQKIYIYTIEWVVKNVEKPYTQGFVLNGGDGKIIKTYRKDSPRIKM
;
A
#
# COMPACT_ATOMS: atom_id res chain seq x y z
N MET A 1 -7.93 -4.92 58.85
CA MET A 1 -6.98 -5.07 57.72
C MET A 1 -6.18 -6.33 57.97
N LEU A 2 -6.48 -7.39 57.23
CA LEU A 2 -5.82 -8.69 57.29
C LEU A 2 -4.81 -8.75 56.14
N THR A 3 -3.53 -8.90 56.44
CA THR A 3 -2.50 -9.29 55.48
C THR A 3 -2.22 -10.78 55.68
N LEU A 4 -2.77 -11.59 54.78
CA LEU A 4 -2.45 -13.01 54.65
C LEU A 4 -1.30 -13.14 53.64
N SER A 5 -0.15 -13.57 54.15
CA SER A 5 0.93 -14.15 53.36
C SER A 5 0.49 -15.53 52.88
N CYS A 6 0.71 -15.85 51.60
CA CYS A 6 0.74 -17.22 51.14
C CYS A 6 1.76 -17.39 50.01
N ASN A 7 2.69 -18.30 50.28
CA ASN A 7 3.75 -18.78 49.42
C ASN A 7 3.23 -20.03 48.69
N SER A 8 3.33 -20.12 47.37
CA SER A 8 3.28 -21.44 46.70
C SER A 8 3.79 -21.44 45.25
N LYS A 9 4.92 -22.14 45.08
CA LYS A 9 5.21 -23.16 44.06
C LYS A 9 5.30 -22.72 42.59
N SER A 10 6.55 -22.56 42.17
CA SER A 10 7.05 -22.98 40.86
C SER A 10 6.67 -24.43 40.56
N GLN A 11 5.93 -24.65 39.48
CA GLN A 11 5.92 -25.90 38.75
C GLN A 11 6.23 -25.60 37.29
N ASP A 12 7.40 -26.05 36.87
CA ASP A 12 7.74 -26.30 35.48
C ASP A 12 6.72 -27.27 34.87
N LEU A 13 6.20 -26.90 33.70
CA LEU A 13 5.77 -27.84 32.68
C LEU A 13 6.43 -27.41 31.38
N THR A 14 7.51 -28.12 31.06
CA THR A 14 8.13 -28.22 29.74
C THR A 14 7.20 -28.87 28.71
N GLU A 15 7.55 -28.65 27.44
CA GLU A 15 6.98 -29.19 26.17
C GLU A 15 6.03 -28.24 25.44
N SER A 16 6.11 -28.00 24.12
CA SER A 16 7.01 -28.50 23.07
C SER A 16 7.09 -27.45 21.96
N GLY A 17 8.07 -27.60 21.06
CA GLY A 17 8.51 -26.57 20.14
C GLY A 17 7.50 -26.05 19.12
N LYS A 18 7.76 -24.81 18.70
CA LYS A 18 7.76 -24.34 17.31
C LYS A 18 8.53 -23.03 17.28
N GLY A 19 9.45 -22.94 16.34
CA GLY A 19 10.46 -21.89 16.28
C GLY A 19 9.86 -20.49 16.45
N VAL A 20 10.31 -19.78 17.47
CA VAL A 20 10.20 -18.33 17.51
C VAL A 20 11.12 -17.84 16.40
N THR A 21 10.55 -17.60 15.23
CA THR A 21 11.20 -16.87 14.16
C THR A 21 11.59 -15.53 14.77
N LYS A 22 12.88 -15.36 15.09
CA LYS A 22 13.45 -14.04 15.39
C LYS A 22 13.14 -13.20 14.16
N ILE A 23 12.13 -12.35 14.26
CA ILE A 23 11.91 -11.28 13.30
C ILE A 23 13.16 -10.43 13.43
N ASN A 24 14.06 -10.56 12.45
CA ASN A 24 15.20 -9.68 12.32
C ASN A 24 14.61 -8.27 12.14
N GLU A 25 14.56 -7.50 13.23
CA GLU A 25 14.31 -6.07 13.19
C GLU A 25 15.51 -5.42 12.48
N LYS A 26 15.51 -5.51 11.16
CA LYS A 26 16.33 -4.68 10.31
C LYS A 26 15.94 -3.26 10.68
N LYS A 27 16.80 -2.54 11.41
CA LYS A 27 16.64 -1.10 11.70
C LYS A 27 16.31 -0.41 10.38
N MET A 28 15.02 -0.15 10.15
CA MET A 28 14.60 0.66 9.02
C MET A 28 15.10 2.07 9.30
N THR A 29 15.95 2.57 8.42
CA THR A 29 16.24 4.00 8.38
C THR A 29 14.92 4.68 8.04
N VAL A 30 14.30 5.33 9.03
CA VAL A 30 13.06 6.07 8.83
C VAL A 30 13.33 7.15 7.77
N LYS A 31 12.50 7.18 6.73
CA LYS A 31 12.60 8.14 5.64
C LYS A 31 12.42 9.56 6.19
N ILE A 32 13.18 10.52 5.67
CA ILE A 32 13.10 11.94 6.04
C ILE A 32 12.86 12.75 4.76
N PHE A 33 11.97 13.73 4.83
CA PHE A 33 11.72 14.65 3.72
C PHE A 33 12.76 15.77 3.71
N ASN A 34 13.49 15.91 2.59
CA ASN A 34 14.53 16.93 2.44
C ASN A 34 13.91 18.30 2.08
N ILE A 35 13.43 19.02 3.08
CA ILE A 35 12.78 20.33 2.91
C ILE A 35 13.68 21.33 2.18
N PRO A 36 14.97 21.53 2.54
CA PRO A 36 15.83 22.48 1.83
C PRO A 36 15.97 22.21 0.32
N GLU A 37 16.04 20.95 -0.07
CA GLU A 37 16.10 20.58 -1.48
C GLU A 37 14.76 20.84 -2.19
N TYR A 38 13.64 20.52 -1.52
CA TYR A 38 12.30 20.79 -2.03
C TYR A 38 12.06 22.28 -2.28
N GLU A 39 12.40 23.13 -1.31
CA GLU A 39 12.28 24.59 -1.41
C GLU A 39 13.14 25.16 -2.55
N LYS A 40 14.35 24.62 -2.74
CA LYS A 40 15.21 25.01 -3.86
C LYS A 40 14.55 24.72 -5.21
N LYS A 41 13.87 23.56 -5.33
CA LYS A 41 13.16 23.18 -6.56
C LYS A 41 11.93 24.07 -6.80
N LEU A 42 11.13 24.33 -5.76
CA LEU A 42 9.98 25.24 -5.85
C LEU A 42 10.41 26.67 -6.24
N LYS A 43 11.50 27.19 -5.66
CA LYS A 43 12.01 28.52 -6.01
C LYS A 43 12.48 28.60 -7.46
N ALA A 44 13.08 27.52 -7.98
CA ALA A 44 13.53 27.45 -9.37
C ALA A 44 12.37 27.23 -10.34
N ASN A 45 11.32 26.53 -9.92
CA ASN A 45 10.11 26.25 -10.67
C ASN A 45 8.90 26.19 -9.72
N PRO A 46 8.06 27.25 -9.66
CA PRO A 46 6.86 27.27 -8.81
C PRO A 46 5.87 26.14 -9.11
N ASP A 47 5.86 25.62 -10.34
CA ASP A 47 5.01 24.50 -10.77
C ASP A 47 5.65 23.12 -10.52
N TYR A 48 6.66 23.03 -9.65
CA TYR A 48 7.33 21.77 -9.33
C TYR A 48 6.36 20.80 -8.62
N ILE A 49 6.13 19.64 -9.24
CA ILE A 49 5.26 18.58 -8.71
C ILE A 49 6.00 17.26 -8.43
N GLY A 50 7.27 17.15 -8.79
CA GLY A 50 8.01 15.88 -8.71
C GLY A 50 9.10 15.69 -9.75
N TYR A 51 9.62 14.46 -9.82
CA TYR A 51 10.66 14.04 -10.75
C TYR A 51 10.57 12.53 -11.02
N LYS A 52 11.37 12.05 -11.98
CA LYS A 52 11.46 10.63 -12.31
C LYS A 52 12.86 10.11 -12.05
N THR A 53 12.99 8.97 -11.36
CA THR A 53 14.29 8.35 -11.07
C THR A 53 14.84 7.61 -12.28
N LYS A 54 16.10 7.16 -12.21
CA LYS A 54 16.72 6.34 -13.26
C LYS A 54 16.04 4.98 -13.42
N GLU A 55 15.45 4.47 -12.34
CA GLU A 55 14.70 3.22 -12.27
C GLU A 55 13.25 3.38 -12.73
N ASN A 56 12.90 4.50 -13.37
CA ASN A 56 11.56 4.80 -13.88
C ASN A 56 10.49 4.92 -12.77
N VAL A 57 10.90 5.17 -11.52
CA VAL A 57 9.98 5.51 -10.43
C VAL A 57 9.54 6.96 -10.57
N GLU A 58 8.24 7.20 -10.58
CA GLU A 58 7.68 8.55 -10.60
C GLU A 58 7.49 9.04 -9.17
N VAL A 59 8.25 10.07 -8.81
CA VAL A 59 8.20 10.68 -7.48
C VAL A 59 7.39 11.95 -7.57
N LYS A 60 6.32 12.06 -6.78
CA LYS A 60 5.59 13.32 -6.60
C LYS A 60 5.85 13.87 -5.21
N GLN A 61 5.99 15.19 -5.12
CA GLN A 61 6.22 15.89 -3.86
C GLN A 61 5.29 17.09 -3.79
N ASN A 62 4.66 17.29 -2.64
CA ASN A 62 3.76 18.43 -2.41
C ASN A 62 3.81 18.86 -0.94
N TYR A 63 3.17 19.99 -0.62
CA TYR A 63 2.95 20.48 0.73
C TYR A 63 1.45 20.69 0.98
N MET A 64 1.08 20.69 2.26
CA MET A 64 -0.23 21.10 2.72
C MET A 64 -0.06 22.32 3.63
N LEU A 65 -0.82 23.38 3.35
CA LEU A 65 -0.88 24.56 4.20
C LEU A 65 -2.00 24.40 5.23
N ASP A 66 -1.90 25.14 6.33
CA ASP A 66 -3.01 25.27 7.28
C ASP A 66 -4.28 25.82 6.61
N ASP A 67 -5.43 25.58 7.26
CA ASP A 67 -6.75 25.94 6.72
C ASP A 67 -6.91 27.43 6.40
N GLN A 68 -6.16 28.31 7.08
CA GLN A 68 -6.25 29.76 6.86
C GLN A 68 -5.49 30.21 5.61
N HIS A 69 -4.59 29.36 5.10
CA HIS A 69 -3.73 29.64 3.94
C HIS A 69 -3.93 28.63 2.81
N PHE A 70 -4.98 27.79 2.88
CA PHE A 70 -5.30 26.80 1.85
C PHE A 70 -5.45 27.46 0.47
N GLY A 71 -4.77 26.90 -0.54
CA GLY A 71 -4.76 27.44 -1.91
C GLY A 71 -3.85 28.64 -2.13
N GLY A 72 -3.10 29.08 -1.10
CA GLY A 72 -2.07 30.11 -1.23
C GLY A 72 -0.73 29.58 -1.74
N ASP A 73 0.18 30.52 -2.03
CA ASP A 73 1.56 30.22 -2.40
C ASP A 73 2.33 29.54 -1.26
N TYR A 74 3.38 28.80 -1.61
CA TYR A 74 4.25 28.15 -0.64
C TYR A 74 4.83 29.16 0.37
N ASN A 75 4.59 28.91 1.66
CA ASN A 75 5.27 29.59 2.75
C ASN A 75 5.52 28.59 3.89
N PRO A 76 6.79 28.33 4.25
CA PRO A 76 7.13 27.29 5.23
C PRO A 76 6.52 27.53 6.61
N LYS A 77 6.15 28.77 6.94
CA LYS A 77 5.48 29.10 8.22
C LYS A 77 4.08 28.51 8.33
N TYR A 78 3.41 28.30 7.20
CA TYR A 78 2.03 27.82 7.14
C TYR A 78 1.94 26.35 6.72
N VAL A 79 3.07 25.71 6.41
CA VAL A 79 3.10 24.28 6.08
C VAL A 79 2.84 23.45 7.33
N ILE A 80 1.84 22.57 7.23
CA ILE A 80 1.54 21.59 8.27
C ILE A 80 2.18 20.23 7.96
N GLU A 81 2.18 19.83 6.68
CA GLU A 81 2.69 18.53 6.24
C GLU A 81 3.31 18.59 4.85
N TYR A 82 4.23 17.66 4.59
CA TYR A 82 4.76 17.37 3.27
C TYR A 82 4.30 16.00 2.82
N LEU A 83 3.97 15.89 1.53
CA LEU A 83 3.51 14.67 0.88
C LEU A 83 4.57 14.20 -0.11
N HIS A 84 4.90 12.91 -0.08
CA HIS A 84 5.79 12.27 -1.05
C HIS A 84 5.14 10.96 -1.49
N SER A 85 4.99 10.76 -2.80
CA SER A 85 4.56 9.47 -3.34
C SER A 85 5.55 8.95 -4.36
N GLU A 86 5.73 7.63 -4.38
CA GLU A 86 6.60 6.90 -5.30
C GLU A 86 5.77 5.88 -6.05
N LYS A 87 5.54 6.13 -7.34
CA LYS A 87 4.84 5.19 -8.22
C LYS A 87 5.86 4.35 -8.97
N PHE A 88 5.83 3.05 -8.70
CA PHE A 88 6.75 2.06 -9.24
C PHE A 88 6.27 1.51 -10.58
N PRO A 89 7.19 1.05 -11.46
CA PRO A 89 6.82 0.48 -12.77
C PRO A 89 5.93 -0.77 -12.72
N ASP A 90 5.89 -1.45 -11.58
CA ASP A 90 5.07 -2.64 -11.35
C ASP A 90 3.62 -2.31 -10.96
N GLY A 91 3.28 -1.03 -10.80
CA GLY A 91 1.94 -0.53 -10.50
C GLY A 91 1.70 -0.20 -9.02
N PHE A 92 2.66 -0.50 -8.13
CA PHE A 92 2.55 -0.09 -6.75
C PHE A 92 2.83 1.41 -6.57
N THR A 93 2.19 2.00 -5.57
CA THR A 93 2.48 3.35 -5.11
C THR A 93 2.71 3.31 -3.60
N ASP A 94 3.87 3.79 -3.16
CA ASP A 94 4.10 4.09 -1.75
C ASP A 94 3.80 5.58 -1.51
N SER A 95 3.01 5.87 -0.48
CA SER A 95 2.68 7.22 -0.01
C SER A 95 3.31 7.46 1.35
N TYR A 96 3.90 8.63 1.52
CA TYR A 96 4.58 9.04 2.74
C TYR A 96 4.10 10.46 3.11
N ILE A 97 3.64 10.61 4.35
CA ILE A 97 3.30 11.91 4.95
C ILE A 97 4.36 12.25 5.97
N PHE A 98 4.83 13.49 5.96
CA PHE A 98 5.82 14.01 6.89
C PHE A 98 5.29 15.25 7.57
N ASN A 99 5.66 15.44 8.85
CA ASN A 99 5.37 16.69 9.54
C ASN A 99 6.21 17.85 8.97
N LYS A 100 5.94 19.07 9.43
CA LYS A 100 6.67 20.30 9.06
C LYS A 100 8.19 20.27 9.25
N ASP A 101 8.69 19.36 10.10
CA ASP A 101 10.13 19.20 10.37
C ASP A 101 10.76 18.10 9.47
N GLY A 102 9.96 17.48 8.59
CA GLY A 102 10.38 16.47 7.63
C GLY A 102 10.43 15.05 8.19
N PHE A 103 9.93 14.81 9.40
CA PHE A 103 9.86 13.46 9.97
C PHE A 103 8.61 12.72 9.50
N LEU A 104 8.79 11.44 9.13
CA LEU A 104 7.70 10.57 8.69
C LEU A 104 6.64 10.42 9.79
N THR A 105 5.39 10.68 9.43
CA THR A 105 4.20 10.50 10.29
C THR A 105 3.30 9.38 9.80
N GLU A 106 3.25 9.13 8.48
CA GLU A 106 2.41 8.09 7.90
C GLU A 106 3.07 7.43 6.69
N TYR A 107 2.89 6.11 6.59
CA TYR A 107 3.25 5.30 5.43
C TYR A 107 2.05 4.45 5.01
N GLU A 108 1.71 4.56 3.74
CA GLU A 108 0.63 3.80 3.11
C GLU A 108 1.14 3.22 1.80
N ARG A 109 0.62 2.05 1.43
CA ARG A 109 0.93 1.41 0.15
C ARG A 109 -0.34 1.05 -0.58
N TYR A 110 -0.28 1.24 -1.89
CA TYR A 110 -1.38 1.03 -2.82
C TYR A 110 -0.92 0.24 -4.03
N PHE A 111 -1.86 -0.48 -4.64
CA PHE A 111 -1.77 -0.96 -6.01
C PHE A 111 -2.96 -0.40 -6.79
N ASP A 112 -2.72 0.49 -7.77
CA ASP A 112 -3.76 1.39 -8.29
C ASP A 112 -4.44 2.13 -7.12
N ASP A 113 -5.77 2.06 -6.97
CA ASP A 113 -6.53 2.68 -5.88
C ASP A 113 -6.73 1.76 -4.66
N ILE A 114 -5.95 0.67 -4.54
CA ILE A 114 -6.24 -0.41 -3.58
C ILE A 114 -5.23 -0.43 -2.46
N GLU A 115 -5.72 -0.23 -1.24
CA GLU A 115 -4.96 -0.33 -0.01
C GLU A 115 -4.36 -1.74 0.16
N THR A 116 -3.05 -1.80 0.36
CA THR A 116 -2.29 -3.05 0.51
C THR A 116 -1.09 -2.87 1.44
N GLY A 117 -0.50 -3.98 1.88
CA GLY A 117 0.61 -4.00 2.81
C GLY A 117 0.22 -3.63 4.25
N ILE A 118 1.24 -3.26 5.02
CA ILE A 118 1.08 -2.82 6.40
C ILE A 118 1.25 -1.31 6.44
N TRP A 119 0.15 -0.61 6.64
CA TRP A 119 0.13 0.82 6.85
C TRP A 119 0.62 1.15 8.26
N LYS A 120 1.36 2.23 8.40
CA LYS A 120 2.06 2.56 9.65
C LYS A 120 1.91 4.05 9.93
N LYS A 121 1.54 4.37 11.17
CA LYS A 121 1.63 5.73 11.71
C LYS A 121 2.79 5.82 12.69
N TYR A 122 3.46 6.95 12.67
CA TYR A 122 4.67 7.22 13.43
C TYR A 122 4.49 8.46 14.30
N LEU A 123 5.05 8.41 15.50
CA LEU A 123 5.21 9.57 16.38
C LEU A 123 6.65 9.54 16.90
N GLU A 124 7.39 10.63 16.71
CA GLU A 124 8.79 10.74 17.14
C GLU A 124 9.68 9.59 16.63
N GLY A 125 9.44 9.16 15.39
CA GLY A 125 10.18 8.07 14.74
C GLY A 125 9.83 6.67 15.23
N LYS A 126 8.87 6.52 16.15
CA LYS A 126 8.37 5.23 16.64
C LYS A 126 7.02 4.92 16.02
N ILE A 127 6.79 3.65 15.71
CA ILE A 127 5.50 3.17 15.22
C ILE A 127 4.48 3.22 16.37
N VAL A 128 3.41 3.97 16.20
CA VAL A 128 2.31 4.09 17.17
C VAL A 128 1.05 3.35 16.73
N SER A 129 0.91 3.07 15.43
CA SER A 129 -0.18 2.29 14.89
C SER A 129 0.27 1.50 13.66
N GLN A 130 -0.30 0.30 13.49
CA GLN A 130 -0.14 -0.53 12.31
C GLN A 130 -1.49 -1.11 11.90
N GLU A 131 -1.77 -1.11 10.60
CA GLU A 131 -2.94 -1.77 10.03
C GLU A 131 -2.48 -2.66 8.87
N ASN A 132 -2.75 -3.96 8.96
CA ASN A 132 -2.47 -4.89 7.87
C ASN A 132 -3.67 -4.94 6.92
N LYS A 133 -3.57 -4.23 5.79
CA LYS A 133 -4.61 -4.18 4.76
C LYS A 133 -4.79 -5.50 4.01
N ASP A 134 -3.82 -6.42 4.14
CA ASP A 134 -3.83 -7.73 3.51
C ASP A 134 -4.22 -8.87 4.46
N ILE A 135 -4.67 -8.57 5.69
CA ILE A 135 -4.97 -9.60 6.71
C ILE A 135 -5.98 -10.66 6.24
N ASN A 136 -6.96 -10.23 5.44
CA ASN A 136 -8.01 -11.08 4.88
C ASN A 136 -7.66 -11.65 3.50
N TYR A 137 -6.46 -11.37 3.01
CA TYR A 137 -5.99 -11.71 1.68
C TYR A 137 -4.61 -12.40 1.70
N PRO A 138 -4.49 -13.61 2.28
CA PRO A 138 -3.24 -14.38 2.25
C PRO A 138 -2.70 -14.66 0.83
N PHE A 139 -3.57 -14.82 -0.17
CA PHE A 139 -3.18 -14.81 -1.58
C PHE A 139 -2.94 -13.36 -1.98
N SER A 140 -1.68 -12.93 -2.06
CA SER A 140 -1.33 -11.51 -2.10
C SER A 140 -1.64 -10.84 -3.44
N ILE A 141 -1.55 -9.50 -3.49
CA ILE A 141 -1.63 -8.77 -4.79
C ILE A 141 -0.53 -9.25 -5.74
N ASP A 142 0.68 -9.49 -5.25
CA ASP A 142 1.78 -10.01 -6.06
C ASP A 142 1.42 -11.37 -6.68
N ASP A 143 0.75 -12.24 -5.92
CA ASP A 143 0.26 -13.53 -6.42
C ASP A 143 -0.83 -13.36 -7.48
N VAL A 144 -1.74 -12.39 -7.31
CA VAL A 144 -2.77 -12.06 -8.30
C VAL A 144 -2.15 -11.47 -9.58
N ILE A 145 -1.15 -10.60 -9.47
CA ILE A 145 -0.39 -10.08 -10.61
C ILE A 145 0.30 -11.23 -11.33
N LEU A 146 0.95 -12.14 -10.60
CA LEU A 146 1.60 -13.31 -11.17
C LEU A 146 0.58 -14.24 -11.86
N PHE A 147 -0.58 -14.46 -11.24
CA PHE A 147 -1.69 -15.21 -11.84
C PHE A 147 -2.12 -14.58 -13.16
N SER A 148 -2.31 -13.25 -13.21
CA SER A 148 -2.72 -12.56 -14.44
C SER A 148 -1.69 -12.76 -15.56
N LYS A 149 -0.39 -12.59 -15.27
CA LYS A 149 0.70 -12.80 -16.24
C LYS A 149 0.73 -14.23 -16.78
N LYS A 150 0.56 -15.24 -15.90
CA LYS A 150 0.47 -16.65 -16.29
C LYS A 150 -0.73 -16.96 -17.19
N ASN A 151 -1.78 -16.15 -17.12
CA ASN A 151 -2.98 -16.25 -17.95
C ASN A 151 -2.99 -15.23 -19.11
N ASN A 152 -1.81 -14.77 -19.55
CA ASN A 152 -1.63 -13.81 -20.64
C ASN A 152 -2.37 -12.47 -20.43
N GLY A 153 -2.57 -12.09 -19.17
CA GLY A 153 -3.10 -10.80 -18.75
C GLY A 153 -2.01 -9.84 -18.28
N ASP A 154 -2.30 -8.54 -18.39
CA ASP A 154 -1.46 -7.47 -17.84
C ASP A 154 -2.35 -6.47 -17.10
N LEU A 155 -2.45 -6.68 -15.77
CA LEU A 155 -3.26 -5.83 -14.90
C LEU A 155 -2.76 -4.39 -14.84
N SER A 156 -1.46 -4.16 -15.07
CA SER A 156 -0.85 -2.83 -15.03
C SER A 156 -1.21 -1.93 -16.22
N LYS A 157 -1.67 -2.52 -17.34
CA LYS A 157 -1.94 -1.78 -18.60
C LYS A 157 -3.40 -1.67 -18.97
N SER A 158 -4.16 -2.75 -18.80
CA SER A 158 -5.54 -2.83 -19.30
C SER A 158 -6.46 -3.58 -18.36
N GLY A 159 -5.99 -3.80 -17.13
CA GLY A 159 -6.74 -4.52 -16.13
C GLY A 159 -7.63 -3.62 -15.29
N SER A 160 -8.68 -4.20 -14.73
CA SER A 160 -9.26 -3.73 -13.49
C SER A 160 -9.11 -4.80 -12.43
N PHE A 161 -9.00 -4.35 -11.19
CA PHE A 161 -8.83 -5.19 -10.03
C PHE A 161 -9.74 -4.63 -8.93
N LYS A 162 -10.38 -5.51 -8.17
CA LYS A 162 -11.16 -5.14 -7.01
C LYS A 162 -11.02 -6.19 -5.91
N ARG A 163 -10.92 -5.72 -4.66
CA ARG A 163 -11.11 -6.50 -3.44
C ARG A 163 -12.57 -6.39 -2.97
N SER A 164 -13.18 -7.49 -2.60
CA SER A 164 -14.51 -7.49 -1.96
C SER A 164 -14.71 -8.71 -1.06
N TYR A 165 -15.73 -8.67 -0.23
CA TYR A 165 -16.26 -9.83 0.48
C TYR A 165 -17.47 -10.38 -0.28
N ASP A 166 -17.49 -11.69 -0.54
CA ASP A 166 -18.63 -12.39 -1.13
C ASP A 166 -19.55 -12.85 0.02
N ASP A 167 -20.71 -12.20 0.14
CA ASP A 167 -21.68 -12.50 1.19
C ASP A 167 -22.34 -13.87 1.08
N GLN A 168 -22.40 -14.46 -0.11
CA GLN A 168 -23.01 -15.78 -0.31
C GLN A 168 -22.06 -16.88 0.15
N GLN A 169 -20.79 -16.74 -0.20
CA GLN A 169 -19.76 -17.73 0.13
C GLN A 169 -19.03 -17.44 1.45
N LYS A 170 -19.25 -16.27 2.05
CA LYS A 170 -18.60 -15.80 3.29
C LYS A 170 -17.07 -15.83 3.19
N ILE A 171 -16.54 -15.37 2.06
CA ILE A 171 -15.10 -15.34 1.78
C ILE A 171 -14.69 -14.01 1.16
N TYR A 172 -13.44 -13.62 1.39
CA TYR A 172 -12.83 -12.50 0.68
C TYR A 172 -12.38 -12.95 -0.71
N ILE A 173 -12.59 -12.10 -1.71
CA ILE A 173 -12.34 -12.41 -3.11
C ILE A 173 -11.60 -11.26 -3.82
N TYR A 174 -10.89 -11.64 -4.87
CA TYR A 174 -10.42 -10.74 -5.91
C TYR A 174 -11.32 -10.86 -7.12
N THR A 175 -11.75 -9.73 -7.66
CA THR A 175 -12.30 -9.65 -9.02
C THR A 175 -11.27 -8.98 -9.90
N ILE A 176 -10.80 -9.69 -10.91
CA ILE A 176 -9.84 -9.17 -11.87
C ILE A 176 -10.37 -9.34 -13.27
N GLU A 177 -10.09 -8.38 -14.13
CA GLU A 177 -10.40 -8.48 -15.55
C GLU A 177 -9.40 -7.72 -16.39
N TRP A 178 -9.17 -8.14 -17.62
CA TRP A 178 -8.29 -7.46 -18.58
C TRP A 178 -8.77 -7.65 -20.01
N VAL A 179 -8.34 -6.78 -20.91
CA VAL A 179 -8.69 -6.84 -22.33
C VAL A 179 -7.72 -7.77 -23.07
N VAL A 180 -8.27 -8.77 -23.76
CA VAL A 180 -7.55 -9.63 -24.70
C VAL A 180 -7.66 -9.01 -26.09
N LYS A 181 -6.56 -8.41 -26.58
CA LYS A 181 -6.55 -7.61 -27.83
C LYS A 181 -6.08 -8.36 -29.08
N ASN A 182 -5.31 -9.44 -28.93
CA ASN A 182 -4.66 -10.16 -30.04
C ASN A 182 -5.55 -11.28 -30.62
N VAL A 183 -6.84 -10.98 -30.83
CA VAL A 183 -7.85 -11.89 -31.37
C VAL A 183 -8.79 -11.12 -32.28
N GLU A 184 -9.46 -11.80 -33.22
CA GLU A 184 -10.33 -11.18 -34.23
C GLU A 184 -11.39 -10.23 -33.63
N LYS A 185 -11.94 -10.60 -32.47
CA LYS A 185 -12.86 -9.77 -31.69
C LYS A 185 -12.32 -9.63 -30.26
N PRO A 186 -11.70 -8.49 -29.92
CA PRO A 186 -11.21 -8.24 -28.58
C PRO A 186 -12.31 -8.41 -27.54
N TYR A 187 -11.99 -9.00 -26.41
CA TYR A 187 -12.94 -9.23 -25.33
C TYR A 187 -12.29 -8.96 -23.98
N THR A 188 -13.10 -8.73 -22.95
CA THR A 188 -12.63 -8.68 -21.57
C THR A 188 -12.74 -10.06 -20.94
N GLN A 189 -11.60 -10.60 -20.51
CA GLN A 189 -11.51 -11.82 -19.71
C GLN A 189 -11.56 -11.44 -18.23
N GLY A 190 -12.42 -12.08 -17.46
CA GLY A 190 -12.53 -11.84 -16.02
C GLY A 190 -12.46 -13.13 -15.19
N PHE A 191 -11.95 -12.98 -13.98
CA PHE A 191 -11.82 -14.03 -12.98
C PHE A 191 -12.26 -13.50 -11.61
N VAL A 192 -12.92 -14.37 -10.85
CA VAL A 192 -13.11 -14.21 -9.41
C VAL A 192 -12.24 -15.24 -8.72
N LEU A 193 -11.28 -14.78 -7.92
CA LEU A 193 -10.34 -15.61 -7.18
C LEU A 193 -10.64 -15.54 -5.69
N ASN A 194 -10.49 -16.66 -4.98
CA ASN A 194 -10.52 -16.67 -3.53
C ASN A 194 -9.30 -15.92 -2.97
N GLY A 195 -9.51 -14.96 -2.07
CA GLY A 195 -8.45 -14.16 -1.45
C GLY A 195 -7.56 -14.95 -0.48
N GLY A 196 -8.00 -16.12 -0.02
CA GLY A 196 -7.24 -17.00 0.86
C GLY A 196 -6.21 -17.87 0.14
N ASP A 197 -6.58 -18.46 -1.00
CA ASP A 197 -5.76 -19.47 -1.68
C ASP A 197 -5.61 -19.28 -3.21
N GLY A 198 -6.23 -18.24 -3.77
CA GLY A 198 -6.16 -17.93 -5.18
C GLY A 198 -6.98 -18.86 -6.09
N LYS A 199 -7.79 -19.78 -5.54
CA LYS A 199 -8.63 -20.66 -6.36
C LYS A 199 -9.61 -19.85 -7.20
N ILE A 200 -9.78 -20.24 -8.46
CA ILE A 200 -10.77 -19.67 -9.35
C ILE A 200 -12.16 -20.11 -8.89
N ILE A 201 -12.97 -19.15 -8.46
CA ILE A 201 -14.38 -19.33 -8.11
C ILE A 201 -15.23 -19.21 -9.36
N LYS A 202 -14.91 -18.23 -10.21
CA LYS A 202 -15.67 -17.94 -11.43
C LYS A 202 -14.76 -17.41 -12.53
N THR A 203 -15.05 -17.84 -13.76
CA THR A 203 -14.47 -17.28 -14.98
C THR A 203 -15.59 -16.69 -15.81
N TYR A 204 -15.39 -15.52 -16.39
CA TYR A 204 -16.38 -14.90 -17.28
C TYR A 204 -15.71 -14.14 -18.42
N ARG A 205 -16.45 -13.97 -19.51
CA ARG A 205 -16.04 -13.21 -20.70
C ARG A 205 -17.09 -12.14 -20.99
N LYS A 206 -16.65 -10.94 -21.37
CA LYS A 206 -17.50 -9.86 -21.87
C LYS A 206 -17.04 -9.49 -23.28
N ASP A 207 -17.94 -9.53 -24.26
CA ASP A 207 -17.57 -9.30 -25.67
C ASP A 207 -17.33 -7.84 -26.05
N SER A 208 -17.70 -6.89 -25.18
CA SER A 208 -17.38 -5.47 -25.36
C SER A 208 -16.25 -5.07 -24.41
N PRO A 209 -15.03 -4.77 -24.91
CA PRO A 209 -13.92 -4.38 -24.06
C PRO A 209 -14.20 -3.01 -23.42
N ARG A 210 -14.15 -2.93 -22.09
CA ARG A 210 -14.06 -1.63 -21.40
C ARG A 210 -12.63 -1.12 -21.56
N ILE A 211 -12.44 -0.16 -22.45
CA ILE A 211 -11.18 0.56 -22.57
C ILE A 211 -11.24 1.68 -21.51
N LYS A 212 -10.40 1.61 -20.45
CA LYS A 212 -10.12 2.79 -19.63
C LYS A 212 -9.50 3.83 -20.58
N MET A 213 -10.16 4.97 -20.78
CA MET A 213 -9.59 6.14 -21.45
C MET A 213 -8.57 6.81 -20.54
#